data_AF-A0A318JP09-F1
#
_entry.id   AF-A0A318JP09-F1
#
_cell.length_a   1.000
_cell.length_b   1.000
_cell.length_c   1.000
_cell.angle_alpha   90.00
_cell.angle_beta   90.00
_cell.angle_gamma   90.00
#
_symmetry.space_group_name_H-M   'P 1'
#
loop_
_entity.id
_entity.type
_entity.pdbx_description
1 polymer ?
#
loop_
_entity_poly.entity_id
_entity_poly.type
_entity_poly.pdbx_seq_one_letter_code
_entity_poly.pdbx_strand_id
1 'polypeptide(L)'
;MSRTATSTFERHRRAVRAGYGLRRKHTATADDVWELYAPRGGRAVVCGSPEQVDEWLAQQPAPQDDPRWLAWCECVTERADHVRDTMLHGIENPWGPEGLAAAERATLALLPNVKAFLHLDHRRTVEDIASYLGEVFRRRFGGRWVNQPHQDVWGVGYGPVVVLDVIDMPIEAHMLVLEAVIERCGRSWAQTWALCEKPAAYTSAAQAFGIGEWA
;
A
#
# COMPACT_ATOMS: atom_id res chain seq x y z
N MET A 1 -22.01 12.24 33.41
CA MET A 1 -20.63 12.14 32.90
C MET A 1 -20.64 12.63 31.46
N SER A 2 -20.02 13.78 31.17
CA SER A 2 -20.00 14.35 29.82
C SER A 2 -19.01 13.58 28.96
N ARG A 3 -19.46 12.91 27.88
CA ARG A 3 -18.56 12.35 26.87
C ARG A 3 -17.93 13.54 26.14
N THR A 4 -16.62 13.70 26.26
CA THR A 4 -15.87 14.70 25.51
C THR A 4 -16.10 14.47 24.02
N ALA A 5 -16.68 15.46 23.34
CA ALA A 5 -16.91 15.40 21.91
C ALA A 5 -15.57 15.23 21.20
N THR A 6 -15.39 14.12 20.48
CA THR A 6 -14.21 13.89 19.66
C THR A 6 -14.19 14.93 18.54
N SER A 7 -13.05 15.59 18.34
CA SER A 7 -12.91 16.61 17.30
C SER A 7 -13.14 16.00 15.92
N THR A 8 -13.65 16.79 14.98
CA THR A 8 -13.79 16.40 13.57
C THR A 8 -12.48 15.87 12.99
N PHE A 9 -11.35 16.44 13.41
CA PHE A 9 -10.02 16.01 12.98
C PHE A 9 -9.69 14.59 13.44
N GLU A 10 -9.92 14.25 14.71
CA GLU A 10 -9.68 12.90 15.23
C GLU A 10 -10.59 11.86 14.56
N ARG A 11 -11.83 12.22 14.25
CA ARG A 11 -12.74 11.34 13.48
C ARG A 11 -12.23 11.10 12.07
N HIS A 12 -11.77 12.15 11.38
CA HIS A 12 -11.18 12.00 10.06
C HIS A 12 -9.95 11.10 10.12
N ARG A 13 -9.09 11.27 11.12
CA ARG A 13 -7.90 10.43 11.33
C ARG A 13 -8.26 8.96 11.58
N ARG A 14 -9.31 8.69 12.38
CA ARG A 14 -9.81 7.32 12.61
C ARG A 14 -10.40 6.69 11.35
N ALA A 15 -11.23 7.44 10.61
CA ALA A 15 -11.79 6.97 9.35
C ALA A 15 -10.67 6.60 8.37
N VAL A 16 -9.67 7.47 8.20
CA VAL A 16 -8.50 7.22 7.33
C VAL A 16 -7.71 5.99 7.78
N ARG A 17 -7.49 5.82 9.10
CA ARG A 17 -6.81 4.63 9.65
C ARG A 17 -7.58 3.33 9.38
N ALA A 18 -8.91 3.38 9.41
CA ALA A 18 -9.76 2.27 9.04
C ALA A 18 -9.90 2.10 7.51
N GLY A 19 -9.26 2.97 6.71
CA GLY A 19 -9.27 2.90 5.26
C GLY A 19 -10.48 3.57 4.59
N TYR A 20 -11.20 4.44 5.30
CA TYR A 20 -12.35 5.17 4.78
C TYR A 20 -12.04 6.65 4.59
N GLY A 21 -12.63 7.24 3.55
CA GLY A 21 -12.76 8.68 3.46
C GLY A 21 -13.97 9.15 4.27
N LEU A 22 -13.85 10.32 4.90
CA LEU A 22 -14.94 10.94 5.63
C LEU A 22 -15.28 12.29 4.97
N ARG A 23 -16.50 12.41 4.42
CA ARG A 23 -16.99 13.65 3.82
C ARG A 23 -18.21 14.13 4.60
N ARG A 24 -18.22 15.43 4.92
CA ARG A 24 -19.42 16.12 5.41
C ARG A 24 -20.25 16.55 4.19
N LYS A 25 -21.53 16.17 4.15
CA LYS A 25 -22.50 16.73 3.20
C LYS A 25 -23.42 17.69 3.93
N HIS A 26 -23.44 18.93 3.44
CA HIS A 26 -24.46 19.89 3.86
C HIS A 26 -25.78 19.53 3.17
N THR A 27 -26.79 19.20 3.97
CA THR A 27 -28.16 18.97 3.49
C THR A 27 -29.00 20.23 3.73
N ALA A 28 -30.06 20.42 2.93
CA ALA A 28 -30.95 21.56 3.05
C ALA A 28 -31.71 21.59 4.40
N THR A 29 -31.72 20.48 5.14
CA THR A 29 -32.48 20.28 6.37
C THR A 29 -31.70 20.59 7.65
N ALA A 30 -30.62 21.39 7.58
CA ALA A 30 -29.77 21.84 8.69
C ALA A 30 -29.00 20.73 9.46
N ASP A 31 -29.32 19.46 9.26
CA ASP A 31 -28.55 18.35 9.82
C ASP A 31 -27.34 18.02 8.93
N ASP A 32 -26.16 18.06 9.54
CA ASP A 32 -24.92 17.62 8.91
C ASP A 32 -24.93 16.10 8.78
N VAL A 33 -24.98 15.62 7.54
CA VAL A 33 -24.83 14.20 7.25
C VAL A 33 -23.37 13.89 7.01
N TRP A 34 -22.86 12.86 7.68
CA TRP A 34 -21.50 12.37 7.48
C TRP A 34 -21.54 11.12 6.61
N GLU A 35 -20.83 11.18 5.48
CA GLU A 35 -20.66 10.04 4.59
C GLU A 35 -19.28 9.45 4.80
N LEU A 36 -19.25 8.19 5.24
CA LEU A 36 -18.09 7.33 5.09
C LEU A 36 -18.13 6.74 3.69
N TYR A 37 -17.11 7.01 2.89
CA TYR A 37 -16.96 6.38 1.58
C TYR A 37 -15.76 5.44 1.60
N ALA A 38 -15.98 4.22 1.14
CA ALA A 38 -14.89 3.33 0.81
C ALA A 38 -14.12 3.91 -0.39
N PRO A 39 -12.79 3.73 -0.46
CA PRO A 39 -12.02 4.05 -1.64
C PRO A 39 -12.60 3.26 -2.83
N ARG A 40 -13.15 3.99 -3.80
CA ARG A 40 -13.62 3.50 -5.12
C ARG A 40 -14.68 2.38 -5.11
N GLY A 41 -15.95 2.80 -5.03
CA GLY A 41 -17.09 2.00 -5.51
C GLY A 41 -17.89 1.25 -4.43
N GLY A 42 -17.41 1.22 -3.19
CA GLY A 42 -18.21 0.75 -2.06
C GLY A 42 -19.37 1.69 -1.76
N ARG A 43 -20.51 1.13 -1.34
CA ARG A 43 -21.69 1.89 -0.91
C ARG A 43 -21.27 2.84 0.22
N ALA A 44 -21.49 4.15 0.04
CA ALA A 44 -21.28 5.09 1.13
C ALA A 44 -22.18 4.70 2.29
N VAL A 45 -21.61 4.53 3.49
CA VAL A 45 -22.42 4.41 4.70
C VAL A 45 -22.79 5.82 5.10
N VAL A 46 -24.07 6.13 4.95
CA VAL A 46 -24.64 7.40 5.41
C VAL A 46 -24.82 7.26 6.92
N CYS A 47 -23.96 7.90 7.69
CA CYS A 47 -24.13 8.02 9.13
C CYS A 47 -24.91 9.31 9.39
N GLY A 48 -26.04 9.18 10.07
CA GLY A 48 -26.88 10.32 10.48
C GLY A 48 -26.24 11.18 11.56
N SER A 49 -25.26 10.65 12.32
CA SER A 49 -24.47 11.41 13.28
C SER A 49 -23.01 10.95 13.33
N PRO A 50 -22.09 11.78 13.86
CA PRO A 50 -20.70 11.37 14.06
C PRO A 50 -20.50 10.22 15.04
N GLU A 51 -21.38 10.04 16.03
CA GLU A 51 -21.33 8.92 16.97
C GLU A 51 -21.60 7.60 16.24
N GLN A 52 -22.49 7.60 15.25
CA GLN A 52 -22.75 6.44 14.39
C GLN A 52 -21.54 6.09 13.51
N VAL A 53 -20.76 7.10 13.08
CA VAL A 53 -19.47 6.88 12.40
C VAL A 53 -18.48 6.17 13.33
N ASP A 54 -18.31 6.69 14.55
CA ASP A 54 -17.39 6.10 15.53
C ASP A 54 -17.80 4.68 15.94
N GLU A 55 -19.10 4.43 16.16
CA GLU A 55 -19.65 3.11 16.47
C GLU A 55 -19.45 2.12 15.32
N TRP A 56 -19.71 2.55 14.08
CA TRP A 56 -19.51 1.72 12.90
C TRP A 56 -18.03 1.38 12.68
N LEU A 57 -17.13 2.35 12.85
CA LEU A 57 -15.68 2.15 12.77
C LEU A 57 -15.17 1.19 13.86
N ALA A 58 -15.74 1.23 15.06
CA ALA A 58 -15.39 0.34 16.15
C ALA A 58 -15.85 -1.11 15.94
N GLN A 59 -16.84 -1.35 15.07
CA GLN A 59 -17.33 -2.68 14.70
C GLN A 59 -16.54 -3.31 13.54
N GLN A 60 -15.73 -2.55 12.81
CA GLN A 60 -14.90 -3.10 11.74
C GLN A 60 -13.72 -3.87 12.35
N PRO A 61 -13.33 -5.03 11.78
CA PRO A 61 -12.07 -5.67 12.17
C PRO A 61 -10.92 -4.69 11.94
N ALA A 62 -9.87 -4.77 12.75
CA ALA A 62 -8.67 -4.02 12.45
C ALA A 62 -8.19 -4.40 11.03
N PRO A 63 -7.66 -3.48 10.22
CA PRO A 63 -7.25 -3.81 8.85
C PRO A 63 -6.31 -5.02 8.74
N GLN A 64 -5.49 -5.27 9.77
CA GLN A 64 -4.58 -6.42 9.79
C GLN A 64 -5.29 -7.77 10.07
N ASP A 65 -6.52 -7.75 10.56
CA ASP A 65 -7.33 -8.93 10.86
C ASP A 65 -8.34 -9.26 9.74
N ASP A 66 -8.32 -8.51 8.62
CA ASP A 66 -9.22 -8.80 7.48
C ASP A 66 -8.86 -10.18 6.88
N PRO A 67 -9.81 -11.13 6.81
CA PRO A 67 -9.54 -12.47 6.28
C PRO A 67 -9.06 -12.45 4.82
N ARG A 68 -9.46 -11.46 4.01
CA ARG A 68 -8.98 -11.31 2.63
C ARG A 68 -7.53 -10.87 2.59
N TRP A 69 -7.14 -9.99 3.52
CA TRP A 69 -5.76 -9.58 3.70
C TRP A 69 -4.89 -10.76 4.15
N LEU A 70 -5.35 -11.53 5.13
CA LEU A 70 -4.62 -12.70 5.63
C LEU A 70 -4.44 -13.75 4.53
N ALA A 71 -5.48 -14.04 3.75
CA ALA A 71 -5.38 -14.93 2.59
C ALA A 71 -4.42 -14.40 1.51
N TRP A 72 -4.35 -13.08 1.31
CA TRP A 72 -3.36 -12.49 0.41
C TRP A 72 -1.92 -12.67 0.93
N CYS A 73 -1.70 -12.46 2.23
CA CYS A 73 -0.40 -12.66 2.89
C CYS A 73 0.11 -14.09 2.75
N GLU A 74 -0.77 -15.10 2.80
CA GLU A 74 -0.39 -16.51 2.62
C GLU A 74 0.21 -16.79 1.24
N CYS A 75 -0.13 -15.99 0.22
CA CYS A 75 0.34 -16.19 -1.15
C CYS A 75 1.43 -15.20 -1.60
N VAL A 76 1.73 -14.14 -0.84
CA VAL A 76 2.59 -13.04 -1.34
C VAL A 76 3.97 -13.52 -1.79
N THR A 77 4.58 -14.45 -1.04
CA THR A 77 5.90 -15.01 -1.39
C THR A 77 5.84 -15.87 -2.65
N GLU A 78 4.81 -16.71 -2.80
CA GLU A 78 4.62 -17.53 -4.02
C GLU A 78 4.43 -16.65 -5.26
N ARG A 79 3.67 -15.55 -5.13
CA ARG A 79 3.46 -14.57 -6.21
C ARG A 79 4.75 -13.86 -6.61
N ALA A 80 5.54 -13.45 -5.62
CA ALA A 80 6.85 -12.84 -5.87
C ALA A 80 7.81 -13.81 -6.57
N ASP A 81 7.81 -15.07 -6.13
CA ASP A 81 8.60 -16.14 -6.72
C ASP A 81 8.14 -16.46 -8.15
N HIS A 82 6.84 -16.38 -8.45
CA HIS A 82 6.33 -16.53 -9.81
C HIS A 82 6.91 -15.48 -10.77
N VAL A 83 7.00 -14.21 -10.36
CA VAL A 83 7.63 -13.15 -11.17
C VAL A 83 9.11 -13.42 -11.39
N ARG A 84 9.84 -13.80 -10.33
CA ARG A 84 11.24 -14.21 -10.43
C ARG A 84 11.40 -15.32 -11.47
N ASP A 85 10.59 -16.37 -11.34
CA ASP A 85 10.72 -17.58 -12.14
C ASP A 85 10.25 -17.41 -13.58
N THR A 86 9.42 -16.42 -13.89
CA THR A 86 8.88 -16.24 -15.26
C THR A 86 9.48 -15.06 -16.00
N MET A 87 9.90 -14.01 -15.30
CA MET A 87 10.39 -12.78 -15.91
C MET A 87 11.91 -12.61 -15.82
N LEU A 88 12.58 -13.28 -14.87
CA LEU A 88 13.97 -13.00 -14.51
C LEU A 88 14.92 -14.17 -14.75
N HIS A 89 14.60 -15.03 -15.73
CA HIS A 89 15.49 -16.12 -16.13
C HIS A 89 16.88 -15.61 -16.51
N GLY A 90 17.91 -16.21 -15.89
CA GLY A 90 19.32 -15.87 -16.16
C GLY A 90 19.86 -14.66 -15.40
N ILE A 91 19.04 -13.99 -14.58
CA ILE A 91 19.53 -12.93 -13.69
C ILE A 91 20.15 -13.57 -12.44
N GLU A 92 21.42 -13.28 -12.16
CA GLU A 92 22.16 -13.86 -11.03
C GLU A 92 21.55 -13.45 -9.68
N ASN A 93 21.21 -12.17 -9.53
CA ASN A 93 20.54 -11.65 -8.34
C ASN A 93 19.17 -11.04 -8.68
N PRO A 94 18.11 -11.87 -8.73
CA PRO A 94 16.77 -11.39 -9.07
C PRO A 94 16.15 -10.51 -7.97
N TRP A 95 16.74 -10.44 -6.78
CA TRP A 95 16.26 -9.62 -5.66
C TRP A 95 17.06 -8.32 -5.46
N GLY A 96 17.93 -7.98 -6.42
CA GLY A 96 18.77 -6.79 -6.41
C GLY A 96 18.41 -5.75 -7.47
N PRO A 97 19.24 -4.72 -7.64
CA PRO A 97 19.02 -3.65 -8.63
C PRO A 97 18.89 -4.16 -10.07
N GLU A 98 19.68 -5.17 -10.44
CA GLU A 98 19.62 -5.78 -11.77
C GLU A 98 18.28 -6.49 -12.01
N GLY A 99 17.83 -7.28 -11.03
CA GLY A 99 16.51 -7.92 -11.04
C GLY A 99 15.38 -6.92 -11.17
N LEU A 100 15.41 -5.83 -10.39
CA LEU A 100 14.44 -4.74 -10.51
C LEU A 100 14.41 -4.14 -11.92
N ALA A 101 15.57 -3.81 -12.47
CA ALA A 101 15.64 -3.22 -13.81
C ALA A 101 15.11 -4.18 -14.90
N ALA A 102 15.40 -5.48 -14.78
CA ALA A 102 14.89 -6.50 -15.69
C ALA A 102 13.36 -6.69 -15.54
N ALA A 103 12.85 -6.74 -14.30
CA ALA A 103 11.43 -6.86 -14.02
C ALA A 103 10.65 -5.64 -14.53
N GLU A 104 11.22 -4.43 -14.42
CA GLU A 104 10.57 -3.20 -14.91
C GLU A 104 10.39 -3.27 -16.42
N ARG A 105 11.45 -3.66 -17.15
CA ARG A 105 11.37 -3.82 -18.61
C ARG A 105 10.34 -4.87 -19.02
N ALA A 106 10.30 -6.02 -18.35
CA ALA A 106 9.30 -7.05 -18.60
C ALA A 106 7.87 -6.54 -18.32
N THR A 107 7.70 -5.80 -17.24
CA THR A 107 6.42 -5.17 -16.86
C THR A 107 5.94 -4.17 -17.91
N LEU A 108 6.82 -3.32 -18.44
CA LEU A 108 6.48 -2.33 -19.47
C LEU A 108 6.09 -2.95 -20.82
N ALA A 109 6.51 -4.19 -21.07
CA ALA A 109 6.08 -4.99 -22.22
C ALA A 109 4.68 -5.59 -22.00
N LEU A 110 4.36 -6.03 -20.78
CA LEU A 110 3.05 -6.59 -20.42
C LEU A 110 1.97 -5.52 -20.23
N LEU A 111 2.35 -4.35 -19.72
CA LEU A 111 1.44 -3.24 -19.38
C LEU A 111 1.78 -2.02 -20.25
N PRO A 112 1.23 -1.92 -21.48
CA PRO A 112 1.61 -0.87 -22.42
C PRO A 112 1.14 0.54 -22.02
N ASN A 113 0.18 0.68 -21.11
CA ASN A 113 -0.35 1.97 -20.65
C ASN A 113 -1.18 1.83 -19.37
N VAL A 114 -1.60 2.97 -18.79
CA VAL A 114 -2.42 3.04 -17.58
C VAL A 114 -3.75 2.27 -17.72
N LYS A 115 -4.34 2.24 -18.92
CA LYS A 115 -5.57 1.47 -19.15
C LYS A 115 -5.34 -0.03 -18.96
N ALA A 116 -4.20 -0.57 -19.43
CA ALA A 116 -3.84 -1.96 -19.19
C ALA A 116 -3.64 -2.25 -17.69
N PHE A 117 -2.95 -1.36 -16.97
CA PHE A 117 -2.79 -1.47 -15.51
C PHE A 117 -4.13 -1.52 -14.76
N LEU A 118 -5.11 -0.69 -15.16
CA LEU A 118 -6.43 -0.65 -14.52
C LEU A 118 -7.39 -1.75 -14.98
N HIS A 119 -7.05 -2.52 -16.02
CA HIS A 119 -7.93 -3.55 -16.57
C HIS A 119 -7.98 -4.80 -15.66
N LEU A 120 -9.17 -5.34 -15.44
CA LEU A 120 -9.35 -6.51 -14.55
C LEU A 120 -8.59 -7.76 -15.05
N ASP A 121 -8.48 -7.95 -16.37
CA ASP A 121 -7.73 -9.08 -16.96
C ASP A 121 -6.23 -9.06 -16.59
N HIS A 122 -5.68 -7.88 -16.29
CA HIS A 122 -4.28 -7.73 -15.87
C HIS A 122 -4.12 -7.67 -14.35
N ARG A 123 -5.22 -7.67 -13.59
CA ARG A 123 -5.16 -7.51 -12.13
C ARG A 123 -4.23 -8.52 -11.48
N ARG A 124 -4.30 -9.79 -11.85
CA ARG A 124 -3.43 -10.83 -11.29
C ARG A 124 -1.96 -10.56 -11.60
N THR A 125 -1.64 -10.21 -12.85
CA THR A 125 -0.28 -9.85 -13.26
C THR A 125 0.26 -8.66 -12.47
N VAL A 126 -0.56 -7.60 -12.27
CA VAL A 126 -0.14 -6.44 -11.46
C VAL A 126 0.06 -6.83 -9.99
N GLU A 127 -0.83 -7.64 -9.43
CA GLU A 127 -0.69 -8.14 -8.05
C GLU A 127 0.59 -8.97 -7.87
N ASP A 128 0.95 -9.82 -8.84
CA ASP A 128 2.16 -10.63 -8.79
C ASP A 128 3.42 -9.75 -8.87
N ILE A 129 3.44 -8.78 -9.80
CA ILE A 129 4.55 -7.80 -9.92
C ILE A 129 4.68 -6.94 -8.65
N ALA A 130 3.58 -6.46 -8.09
CA ALA A 130 3.60 -5.68 -6.85
C ALA A 130 4.07 -6.52 -5.65
N SER A 131 3.70 -7.81 -5.60
CA SER A 131 4.20 -8.75 -4.58
C SER A 131 5.72 -8.93 -4.70
N TYR A 132 6.22 -9.11 -5.94
CA TYR A 132 7.66 -9.15 -6.20
C TYR A 132 8.38 -7.87 -5.75
N LEU A 133 7.88 -6.69 -6.12
CA LEU A 133 8.48 -5.42 -5.71
C LEU A 133 8.54 -5.30 -4.20
N GLY A 134 7.42 -5.52 -3.51
CA GLY A 134 7.41 -5.43 -2.05
C GLY A 134 8.34 -6.44 -1.39
N GLU A 135 8.44 -7.67 -1.91
CA GLU A 135 9.41 -8.66 -1.43
C GLU A 135 10.87 -8.24 -1.68
N VAL A 136 11.19 -7.61 -2.81
CA VAL A 136 12.53 -7.05 -3.07
C VAL A 136 12.90 -6.03 -1.99
N PHE A 137 12.04 -5.04 -1.74
CA PHE A 137 12.31 -4.00 -0.74
C PHE A 137 12.34 -4.59 0.68
N ARG A 138 11.39 -5.45 1.04
CA ARG A 138 11.31 -6.08 2.37
C ARG A 138 12.54 -6.94 2.69
N ARG A 139 12.98 -7.75 1.73
CA ARG A 139 14.16 -8.63 1.90
C ARG A 139 15.44 -7.82 1.99
N ARG A 140 15.57 -6.75 1.21
CA ARG A 140 16.78 -5.93 1.18
C ARG A 140 16.91 -5.02 2.41
N PHE A 141 15.83 -4.34 2.78
CA PHE A 141 15.84 -3.23 3.72
C PHE A 141 15.12 -3.54 5.04
N GLY A 142 14.69 -4.79 5.24
CA GLY A 142 13.85 -5.17 6.37
C GLY A 142 12.40 -4.69 6.20
N GLY A 143 11.63 -4.75 7.28
CA GLY A 143 10.24 -4.32 7.29
C GLY A 143 9.21 -5.43 7.13
N ARG A 144 7.96 -5.00 6.95
CA ARG A 144 6.78 -5.88 6.95
C ARG A 144 5.67 -5.38 6.05
N TRP A 145 4.87 -6.32 5.58
CA TRP A 145 3.61 -6.06 4.89
C TRP A 145 2.56 -5.53 5.88
N VAL A 146 1.83 -4.50 5.48
CA VAL A 146 0.76 -3.87 6.28
C VAL A 146 -0.44 -3.62 5.36
N ASN A 147 -1.64 -3.96 5.83
CA ASN A 147 -2.88 -3.55 5.16
C ASN A 147 -3.18 -2.07 5.43
N GLN A 148 -3.21 -1.26 4.37
CA GLN A 148 -3.71 0.11 4.38
C GLN A 148 -4.87 0.22 3.38
N PRO A 149 -6.13 0.02 3.79
CA PRO A 149 -7.22 -0.09 2.81
C PRO A 149 -7.47 1.20 2.02
N HIS A 150 -7.01 2.37 2.47
CA HIS A 150 -7.05 3.59 1.67
C HIS A 150 -6.14 3.56 0.43
N GLN A 151 -5.19 2.61 0.38
CA GLN A 151 -4.29 2.31 -0.74
C GLN A 151 -4.86 1.24 -1.67
N ASP A 152 -6.11 0.82 -1.47
CA ASP A 152 -6.76 -0.15 -2.32
C ASP A 152 -7.06 0.44 -3.71
N VAL A 153 -6.24 0.04 -4.69
CA VAL A 153 -6.33 0.53 -6.07
C VAL A 153 -7.58 0.01 -6.78
N TRP A 154 -8.07 -1.18 -6.43
CA TRP A 154 -9.12 -1.92 -7.16
C TRP A 154 -10.43 -2.12 -6.39
N GLY A 155 -10.55 -1.60 -5.17
CA GLY A 155 -11.78 -1.72 -4.36
C GLY A 155 -12.02 -3.14 -3.82
N VAL A 156 -10.95 -3.89 -3.55
CA VAL A 156 -10.98 -5.27 -3.03
C VAL A 156 -11.11 -5.35 -1.50
N GLY A 157 -11.00 -4.21 -0.82
CA GLY A 157 -11.11 -4.01 0.62
C GLY A 157 -9.80 -4.02 1.39
N TYR A 158 -8.65 -4.14 0.71
CA TYR A 158 -7.33 -4.09 1.34
C TYR A 158 -6.31 -3.44 0.39
N GLY A 159 -5.29 -2.81 0.96
CA GLY A 159 -4.23 -2.11 0.22
C GLY A 159 -2.86 -2.52 0.75
N PRO A 160 -2.17 -3.50 0.15
CA PRO A 160 -0.87 -3.96 0.62
C PRO A 160 0.19 -2.86 0.45
N VAL A 161 0.87 -2.52 1.53
CA VAL A 161 2.08 -1.69 1.50
C VAL A 161 3.20 -2.37 2.29
N VAL A 162 4.45 -2.04 1.98
CA VAL A 162 5.60 -2.46 2.79
C VAL A 162 6.06 -1.29 3.64
N VAL A 163 6.00 -1.44 4.96
CA VAL A 163 6.63 -0.49 5.88
C VAL A 163 8.03 -0.99 6.17
N LEU A 164 9.03 -0.23 5.74
CA LEU A 164 10.45 -0.56 5.93
C LEU A 164 10.92 -0.11 7.31
N ASP A 165 11.93 -0.80 7.86
CA ASP A 165 12.49 -0.44 9.16
C ASP A 165 13.44 0.77 9.07
N VAL A 166 13.82 1.15 7.85
CA VAL A 166 14.83 2.18 7.57
C VAL A 166 14.24 3.53 7.14
N ILE A 167 12.94 3.57 6.78
CA ILE A 167 12.24 4.79 6.37
C ILE A 167 10.79 4.77 6.87
N ASP A 168 10.29 5.92 7.32
CA ASP A 168 8.91 6.08 7.80
C ASP A 168 7.85 6.12 6.69
N MET A 169 8.27 5.98 5.43
CA MET A 169 7.40 6.04 4.27
C MET A 169 7.06 4.64 3.78
N PRO A 170 5.77 4.24 3.78
CA PRO A 170 5.36 2.97 3.21
C PRO A 170 5.68 2.91 1.71
N ILE A 171 6.17 1.77 1.25
CA ILE A 171 6.30 1.45 -0.16
C ILE A 171 4.97 0.90 -0.66
N GLU A 172 4.27 1.73 -1.43
CA GLU A 172 3.05 1.36 -2.14
C GLU A 172 3.42 0.61 -3.43
N ALA A 173 3.63 -0.71 -3.33
CA ALA A 173 4.15 -1.50 -4.45
C ALA A 173 3.31 -1.40 -5.73
N HIS A 174 1.98 -1.27 -5.62
CA HIS A 174 1.10 -1.02 -6.77
C HIS A 174 1.34 0.32 -7.44
N MET A 175 1.64 1.37 -6.65
CA MET A 175 1.97 2.69 -7.18
C MET A 175 3.32 2.69 -7.89
N LEU A 176 4.29 1.89 -7.43
CA LEU A 176 5.54 1.71 -8.19
C LEU A 176 5.30 1.06 -9.56
N VAL A 177 4.38 0.11 -9.66
CA VAL A 177 4.00 -0.47 -10.97
C VAL A 177 3.32 0.59 -11.84
N LEU A 178 2.37 1.35 -11.28
CA LEU A 178 1.68 2.42 -12.00
C LEU A 178 2.65 3.51 -12.48
N GLU A 179 3.57 3.94 -11.62
CA GLU A 179 4.59 4.95 -11.92
C GLU A 179 5.48 4.48 -13.08
N ALA A 180 5.98 3.24 -13.05
CA ALA A 180 6.73 2.69 -14.18
C ALA A 180 5.90 2.73 -15.47
N VAL A 181 4.63 2.33 -15.42
CA VAL A 181 3.73 2.35 -16.59
C VAL A 181 3.47 3.77 -17.12
N ILE A 182 3.42 4.78 -16.24
CA ILE A 182 3.26 6.19 -16.60
C ILE A 182 4.55 6.74 -17.23
N GLU A 183 5.67 6.59 -16.54
CA GLU A 183 6.96 7.19 -16.91
C GLU A 183 7.63 6.47 -18.09
N ARG A 184 7.40 5.16 -18.21
CA ARG A 184 7.95 4.26 -19.26
C ARG A 184 9.47 4.39 -19.47
N CYS A 185 10.21 4.75 -18.43
CA CYS A 185 11.64 5.03 -18.56
C CYS A 185 12.55 3.82 -18.26
N GLY A 186 12.01 2.74 -17.68
CA GLY A 186 12.75 1.49 -17.42
C GLY A 186 13.79 1.62 -16.31
N ARG A 187 13.64 2.62 -15.44
CA ARG A 187 14.57 2.92 -14.33
C ARG A 187 13.86 3.45 -13.08
N SER A 188 12.53 3.54 -13.05
CA SER A 188 11.79 4.09 -11.91
C SER A 188 12.06 3.27 -10.64
N TRP A 189 12.07 1.93 -10.74
CA TRP A 189 12.27 1.07 -9.57
C TRP A 189 13.70 1.11 -9.04
N ALA A 190 14.68 1.23 -9.94
CA ALA A 190 16.08 1.42 -9.55
C ALA A 190 16.30 2.77 -8.85
N GLN A 191 15.57 3.82 -9.22
CA GLN A 191 15.60 5.11 -8.53
C GLN A 191 15.03 4.98 -7.12
N THR A 192 13.88 4.33 -6.95
CA THR A 192 13.29 4.05 -5.63
C THR A 192 14.22 3.22 -4.75
N TRP A 193 14.89 2.21 -5.31
CA TRP A 193 15.92 1.45 -4.59
C TRP A 193 17.04 2.35 -4.05
N ALA A 194 17.61 3.21 -4.90
CA ALA A 194 18.70 4.10 -4.51
C ALA A 194 18.29 5.10 -3.40
N LEU A 195 17.01 5.48 -3.35
CA LEU A 195 16.46 6.30 -2.26
C LEU A 195 16.40 5.54 -0.93
N CYS A 196 16.12 4.24 -0.95
CA CYS A 196 16.08 3.40 0.25
C CYS A 196 17.47 2.97 0.74
N GLU A 197 18.45 2.87 -0.16
CA GLU A 197 19.79 2.40 0.17
C GLU A 197 20.58 3.35 1.06
N LYS A 198 20.43 4.67 0.88
CA LYS A 198 21.14 5.66 1.70
C LYS A 198 20.71 5.60 3.18
N PRO A 199 19.42 5.71 3.53
CA PRO A 199 18.96 5.53 4.91
C PRO A 199 19.39 4.20 5.51
N ALA A 200 19.27 3.10 4.76
CA ALA A 200 19.67 1.78 5.26
C ALA A 200 21.16 1.70 5.61
N ALA A 201 22.03 2.32 4.82
CA ALA A 201 23.46 2.41 5.12
C ALA A 201 23.73 3.23 6.39
N TYR A 202 23.02 4.34 6.59
CA TYR A 202 23.13 5.15 7.81
C TYR A 202 22.64 4.41 9.05
N THR A 203 21.49 3.75 8.98
CA THR A 203 20.93 2.95 10.09
C THR A 203 21.89 1.82 10.47
N SER A 204 22.42 1.10 9.49
CA SER A 204 23.40 0.02 9.71
C SER A 204 24.69 0.54 10.37
N ALA A 205 25.19 1.70 9.91
CA ALA A 205 26.36 2.33 10.51
C ALA A 205 26.08 2.78 11.95
N ALA A 206 24.96 3.45 12.22
CA ALA A 206 24.58 3.90 13.56
C ALA A 206 24.50 2.73 14.55
N GLN A 207 23.87 1.62 14.14
CA GLN A 207 23.82 0.38 14.92
C GLN A 207 25.21 -0.19 15.20
N ALA A 208 26.10 -0.23 14.20
CA ALA A 208 27.47 -0.71 14.37
C ALA A 208 28.30 0.16 15.34
N PHE A 209 27.99 1.44 15.44
CA PHE A 209 28.62 2.37 16.39
C PHE A 209 27.92 2.45 17.76
N GLY A 210 26.86 1.65 18.00
CA GLY A 210 26.10 1.69 19.25
C GLY A 210 25.40 3.03 19.50
N ILE A 211 25.19 3.82 18.44
CA ILE A 211 24.42 5.06 18.52
C ILE A 211 22.96 4.63 18.54
N GLY A 212 22.34 4.68 19.72
CA GLY A 212 20.94 4.30 19.93
C GLY A 212 19.98 5.06 19.00
N GLU A 213 18.78 4.52 18.83
CA GLU A 213 17.73 5.06 17.96
C GLU A 213 17.54 6.56 18.20
N TRP A 214 17.79 7.37 17.17
CA TRP A 214 17.42 8.79 17.16
C TRP A 214 15.89 8.84 17.08
N ALA A 215 15.24 8.91 18.24
CA ALA A 215 13.79 9.04 18.37
C ALA A 215 13.28 10.41 17.90
#